data_AF-A0A7V8W6E4-F1
#
_entry.id   AF-A0A7V8W6E4-F1
#
_cell.length_a   1.000
_cell.length_b   1.000
_cell.length_c   1.000
_cell.angle_alpha   90.00
_cell.angle_beta   90.00
_cell.angle_gamma   90.00
#
_symmetry.space_group_name_H-M   'P 1'
#
loop_
_entity.id
_entity.type
_entity.pdbx_description
1 polymer ?
#
loop_
_entity_poly.entity_id
_entity_poly.type
_entity_poly.pdbx_seq_one_letter_code
_entity_poly.pdbx_strand_id
1 'polypeptide(L)'
;MGRWQRVRNRPHALIPLLSAVFFSALILGAFGIPIVSSQGMFIRAHYLPGEIPTAPEDQAWGQVPLMTLPLSGQVITRPVWPEPAARALTVRSIHNGTDIAFLLEWQDNTKNDRLTPGTFRDGVAIGLPLGDAPAFFCMGQLDHYINIWHWKADWQSDIDRRTAKSAEKKVEGEVRRFEVIPRRKSSVEDLIGGGFSTLTTKDEQGRVQGKATWKDGMWHVVMRRPLASAGQENEARLEAGHLQTIAFAVWNGENKERNGQKAVAPWFQLSIDPVKL
;
A
#
# COMPACT_ATOMS: atom_id res chain seq x y z
N MET A 1 47.15 26.04 -53.32
CA MET A 1 47.20 24.57 -53.18
C MET A 1 46.71 24.19 -51.78
N GLY A 2 45.42 23.88 -51.61
CA GLY A 2 44.85 23.44 -50.33
C GLY A 2 44.17 22.09 -50.51
N ARG A 3 44.77 21.03 -49.95
CA ARG A 3 44.37 19.63 -50.15
C ARG A 3 43.15 19.32 -49.26
N TRP A 4 41.97 19.19 -49.86
CA TRP A 4 40.78 18.69 -49.19
C TRP A 4 40.96 17.21 -48.80
N GLN A 5 41.04 16.91 -47.50
CA GLN A 5 40.95 15.54 -46.98
C GLN A 5 39.48 15.15 -46.81
N ARG A 6 39.03 14.21 -47.64
CA ARG A 6 37.70 13.58 -47.54
C ARG A 6 37.71 12.61 -46.37
N VAL A 7 37.07 12.97 -45.24
CA VAL A 7 36.84 12.05 -44.12
C VAL A 7 35.90 10.95 -44.58
N ARG A 8 36.43 9.75 -44.76
CA ARG A 8 35.69 8.57 -45.20
C ARG A 8 35.10 7.88 -43.96
N ASN A 9 33.85 8.20 -43.62
CA ASN A 9 33.11 7.47 -42.59
C ASN A 9 33.01 5.99 -43.00
N ARG A 10 33.72 5.11 -42.28
CA ARG A 10 33.66 3.66 -42.48
C ARG A 10 32.64 3.08 -41.48
N PRO A 11 31.47 2.59 -41.92
CA PRO A 11 30.45 2.02 -41.03
C PRO A 11 30.83 0.63 -40.46
N HIS A 12 32.02 0.11 -40.78
CA HIS A 12 32.43 -1.28 -40.48
C HIS A 12 32.67 -1.58 -38.98
N ALA A 13 32.71 -0.58 -38.10
CA ALA A 13 32.88 -0.79 -36.66
C ALA A 13 31.56 -1.05 -35.92
N LEU A 14 30.41 -0.69 -36.50
CA LEU A 14 29.10 -0.83 -35.86
C LEU A 14 28.57 -2.28 -35.87
N ILE A 15 28.78 -2.99 -36.98
CA ILE A 15 28.33 -4.36 -37.17
C ILE A 15 28.99 -5.33 -36.16
N PRO A 16 30.33 -5.38 -36.01
CA PRO A 16 30.95 -6.30 -35.05
C PRO A 16 30.59 -5.96 -33.59
N LEU A 17 30.39 -4.68 -33.26
CA LEU A 17 29.96 -4.25 -31.94
C LEU A 17 28.55 -4.75 -31.61
N LEU A 18 27.60 -4.58 -32.53
CA LEU A 18 26.22 -5.04 -32.37
C LEU A 18 26.14 -6.57 -32.28
N SER A 19 26.92 -7.29 -33.09
CA SER A 19 27.02 -8.75 -33.00
C SER A 19 27.56 -9.20 -31.64
N ALA A 20 28.61 -8.56 -31.12
CA ALA A 20 29.16 -8.89 -29.80
C ALA A 20 28.14 -8.68 -28.67
N VAL A 21 27.40 -7.58 -28.69
CA VAL A 21 26.32 -7.32 -27.72
C VAL A 21 25.22 -8.40 -27.81
N PHE A 22 24.83 -8.79 -29.03
CA PHE A 22 23.80 -9.80 -29.24
C PHE A 22 24.22 -11.19 -28.73
N PHE A 23 25.45 -11.62 -29.03
CA PHE A 23 26.00 -12.87 -28.50
C PHE A 23 26.13 -12.84 -26.97
N SER A 24 26.50 -11.69 -26.40
CA SER A 24 26.56 -11.51 -24.95
C SER A 24 25.19 -11.69 -24.30
N ALA A 25 24.14 -11.09 -24.87
CA ALA A 25 22.77 -11.24 -24.39
C ALA A 25 22.26 -12.68 -24.48
N LEU A 26 22.60 -13.41 -25.56
CA LEU A 26 22.30 -14.84 -25.72
C LEU A 26 22.98 -15.71 -24.66
N ILE A 27 24.26 -15.43 -24.36
CA ILE A 27 25.02 -16.14 -23.33
C ILE A 27 24.39 -15.88 -21.96
N LEU A 28 24.09 -14.62 -21.62
CA LEU A 28 23.42 -14.27 -20.36
C LEU A 28 22.07 -15.01 -20.22
N GLY A 29 21.26 -15.05 -21.28
CA GLY A 29 20.01 -15.81 -21.30
C GLY A 29 20.20 -17.31 -21.10
N ALA A 30 21.23 -17.92 -21.70
CA ALA A 30 21.54 -19.34 -21.55
C ALA A 30 21.97 -19.72 -20.12
N PHE A 31 22.57 -18.78 -19.38
CA PHE A 31 22.94 -18.95 -17.96
C PHE A 31 21.82 -18.58 -16.99
N GLY A 32 20.59 -18.34 -17.48
CA GLY A 32 19.45 -17.97 -16.64
C GLY A 32 19.59 -16.60 -15.99
N ILE A 33 20.52 -15.76 -16.46
CA ILE A 33 20.65 -14.38 -16.00
C ILE A 33 19.49 -13.61 -16.65
N PRO A 34 18.56 -13.06 -15.86
CA PRO A 34 17.40 -12.39 -16.42
C PRO A 34 17.87 -11.20 -17.25
N ILE A 35 17.49 -11.18 -18.53
CA ILE A 35 17.59 -9.97 -19.35
C ILE A 35 16.68 -8.95 -18.66
N VAL A 36 17.29 -7.94 -18.04
CA VAL A 36 16.55 -6.91 -17.29
C VAL A 36 15.71 -6.12 -18.29
N SER A 37 14.45 -6.50 -18.41
CA SER A 37 13.43 -5.63 -18.99
C SER A 37 13.20 -4.50 -17.99
N SER A 38 13.23 -3.25 -18.46
CA SER A 38 12.65 -2.11 -17.73
C SER A 38 11.12 -2.25 -17.75
N GLN A 39 10.58 -3.30 -17.13
CA GLN A 39 9.17 -3.29 -16.76
C GLN A 39 9.01 -2.19 -15.71
N GLY A 40 8.06 -1.27 -15.91
CA GLY A 40 7.75 -0.29 -14.89
C GLY A 40 7.36 -0.99 -13.58
N MET A 41 7.74 -0.42 -12.44
CA MET A 41 7.31 -0.91 -11.12
C MET A 41 5.82 -0.57 -10.92
N PHE A 42 4.94 -1.37 -11.53
CA PHE A 42 3.49 -1.27 -11.35
C PHE A 42 3.02 -2.23 -10.27
N ILE A 43 2.32 -1.70 -9.28
CA ILE A 43 1.47 -2.51 -8.40
C ILE A 43 0.23 -2.85 -9.21
N ARG A 44 -0.07 -4.13 -9.37
CA ARG A 44 -1.20 -4.58 -10.18
C ARG A 44 -2.35 -5.03 -9.29
N ALA A 45 -3.51 -4.44 -9.47
CA ALA A 45 -4.76 -4.98 -8.94
C ALA A 45 -5.33 -5.94 -9.98
N HIS A 46 -5.22 -7.23 -9.69
CA HIS A 46 -5.63 -8.30 -10.59
C HIS A 46 -7.13 -8.48 -10.59
N TYR A 47 -7.73 -8.61 -11.77
CA TYR A 47 -9.13 -8.96 -11.89
C TYR A 47 -9.35 -10.45 -11.55
N LEU A 48 -10.14 -10.73 -10.52
CA LEU A 48 -10.65 -12.07 -10.18
C LEU A 48 -12.18 -12.00 -10.02
N PRO A 49 -12.96 -12.76 -10.82
CA PRO A 49 -14.40 -12.76 -10.69
C PRO A 49 -14.85 -13.45 -9.38
N GLY A 50 -15.99 -13.02 -8.83
CA GLY A 50 -16.57 -13.59 -7.61
C GLY A 50 -16.35 -12.73 -6.37
N GLU A 51 -16.31 -13.38 -5.21
CA GLU A 51 -16.06 -12.69 -3.94
C GLU A 51 -14.58 -12.33 -3.79
N ILE A 52 -14.30 -11.09 -3.37
CA ILE A 52 -12.94 -10.65 -3.08
C ILE A 52 -12.53 -11.05 -1.66
N PRO A 53 -11.23 -11.29 -1.41
CA PRO A 53 -10.74 -11.62 -0.08
C PRO A 53 -11.12 -10.60 0.99
N THR A 54 -11.55 -11.13 2.14
CA THR A 54 -11.88 -10.31 3.31
C THR A 54 -10.92 -10.49 4.48
N ALA A 55 -10.09 -11.54 4.44
CA ALA A 55 -9.12 -11.88 5.47
C ALA A 55 -7.75 -12.20 4.85
N PRO A 56 -6.66 -12.07 5.63
CA PRO A 56 -5.32 -12.38 5.14
C PRO A 56 -5.09 -13.84 4.73
N GLU A 57 -5.80 -14.78 5.35
CA GLU A 57 -5.65 -16.22 5.14
C GLU A 57 -6.38 -16.75 3.89
N ASP A 58 -7.06 -15.87 3.16
CA ASP A 58 -7.83 -16.23 1.98
C ASP A 58 -6.93 -16.82 0.88
N GLN A 59 -7.34 -17.95 0.32
CA GLN A 59 -6.57 -18.67 -0.69
C GLN A 59 -6.45 -17.91 -2.01
N ALA A 60 -7.38 -17.00 -2.31
CA ALA A 60 -7.32 -16.20 -3.54
C ALA A 60 -6.07 -15.31 -3.60
N TRP A 61 -5.49 -14.92 -2.46
CA TRP A 61 -4.21 -14.21 -2.44
C TRP A 61 -3.09 -15.02 -3.12
N GLY A 62 -3.10 -16.34 -2.99
CA GLY A 62 -2.14 -17.24 -3.61
C GLY A 62 -2.16 -17.26 -5.14
N GLN A 63 -3.23 -16.73 -5.76
CA GLN A 63 -3.40 -16.70 -7.22
C GLN A 63 -2.76 -15.47 -7.87
N VAL A 64 -2.37 -14.47 -7.09
CA VAL A 64 -1.78 -13.22 -7.60
C VAL A 64 -0.34 -13.04 -7.13
N PRO A 65 0.54 -12.49 -7.98
CA PRO A 65 1.91 -12.20 -7.59
C PRO A 65 1.95 -11.12 -6.51
N LEU A 66 2.97 -11.23 -5.65
CA LEU A 66 3.31 -10.20 -4.69
C LEU A 66 4.31 -9.21 -5.29
N MET A 67 4.23 -7.96 -4.86
CA MET A 67 5.24 -6.94 -5.16
C MET A 67 5.87 -6.47 -3.84
N THR A 68 7.19 -6.51 -3.76
CA THR A 68 7.93 -6.00 -2.59
C THR A 68 8.39 -4.58 -2.86
N LEU A 69 7.98 -3.66 -1.99
CA LEU A 69 8.32 -2.25 -2.03
C LEU A 69 9.38 -1.96 -0.98
N PRO A 70 10.51 -1.33 -1.33
CA PRO A 70 11.45 -0.85 -0.33
C PRO A 70 10.82 0.30 0.46
N LEU A 71 11.05 0.30 1.78
CA LEU A 71 10.63 1.37 2.67
C LEU A 71 11.84 2.19 3.13
N SER A 72 11.67 3.49 3.20
CA SER A 72 12.66 4.43 3.73
C SER A 72 12.09 5.24 4.89
N GLY A 73 12.94 5.71 5.79
CA GLY A 73 12.50 6.60 6.87
C GLY A 73 12.01 7.93 6.34
N GLN A 74 11.01 8.52 6.98
CA GLN A 74 10.65 9.90 6.68
C GLN A 74 11.74 10.86 7.17
N VAL A 75 12.36 11.57 6.23
CA VAL A 75 13.43 12.55 6.48
C VAL A 75 13.08 13.98 6.04
N ILE A 76 11.85 14.21 5.54
CA ILE A 76 11.46 15.48 4.92
C ILE A 76 11.08 16.55 5.97
N THR A 77 10.38 16.17 7.04
CA THR A 77 9.96 17.11 8.10
C THR A 77 10.55 16.74 9.45
N ARG A 78 10.81 17.76 10.28
CA ARG A 78 11.30 17.56 11.64
C ARG A 78 10.16 17.14 12.58
N PRO A 79 10.42 16.28 13.58
CA PRO A 79 11.67 15.56 13.82
C PRO A 79 11.90 14.46 12.77
N VAL A 80 13.14 14.38 12.27
CA VAL A 80 13.55 13.38 11.27
C VAL A 80 13.63 12.01 11.92
N TRP A 81 13.18 10.97 11.22
CA TRP A 81 13.26 9.57 11.67
C TRP A 81 13.95 8.70 10.60
N PRO A 82 15.29 8.68 10.58
CA PRO A 82 16.03 8.07 9.47
C PRO A 82 16.05 6.54 9.52
N GLU A 83 15.80 5.95 10.69
CA GLU A 83 15.88 4.51 10.94
C GLU A 83 14.50 3.94 11.28
N PRO A 84 13.63 3.73 10.27
CA PRO A 84 12.40 3.01 10.49
C PRO A 84 12.69 1.54 10.78
N ALA A 85 11.81 0.90 11.56
CA ALA A 85 11.92 -0.53 11.84
C ALA A 85 11.58 -1.36 10.58
N ALA A 86 10.46 -1.05 9.92
CA ALA A 86 10.05 -1.71 8.69
C ALA A 86 10.92 -1.26 7.50
N ARG A 87 11.50 -2.22 6.77
CA ARG A 87 12.41 -1.98 5.62
C ARG A 87 11.80 -2.34 4.27
N ALA A 88 10.77 -3.16 4.26
CA ALA A 88 10.05 -3.54 3.06
C ALA A 88 8.57 -3.77 3.38
N LEU A 89 7.71 -3.48 2.39
CA LEU A 89 6.29 -3.80 2.42
C LEU A 89 5.98 -4.69 1.23
N THR A 90 5.36 -5.83 1.47
CA THR A 90 4.81 -6.66 0.41
C THR A 90 3.36 -6.29 0.16
N VAL A 91 2.99 -6.18 -1.11
CA VAL A 91 1.64 -5.81 -1.56
C VAL A 91 1.11 -6.82 -2.55
N ARG A 92 -0.11 -7.32 -2.33
CA ARG A 92 -0.95 -7.96 -3.34
C ARG A 92 -2.24 -7.17 -3.49
N SER A 93 -2.81 -7.14 -4.69
CA SER A 93 -4.11 -6.49 -4.89
C SER A 93 -4.99 -7.29 -5.86
N ILE A 94 -6.27 -7.40 -5.50
CA ILE A 94 -7.32 -8.11 -6.22
C ILE A 94 -8.52 -7.18 -6.34
N HIS A 95 -9.21 -7.20 -7.48
CA HIS A 95 -10.53 -6.60 -7.64
C HIS A 95 -11.43 -7.53 -8.45
N ASN A 96 -12.75 -7.37 -8.29
CA ASN A 96 -13.76 -8.13 -9.05
C ASN A 96 -14.63 -7.23 -9.94
N GLY A 97 -14.21 -5.98 -10.18
CA GLY A 97 -14.98 -4.97 -10.90
C GLY A 97 -16.02 -4.21 -10.05
N THR A 98 -16.36 -4.67 -8.85
CA THR A 98 -17.21 -3.93 -7.89
C THR A 98 -16.45 -3.47 -6.67
N ASP A 99 -15.47 -4.25 -6.22
CA ASP A 99 -14.68 -4.04 -5.02
C ASP A 99 -13.20 -4.29 -5.31
N ILE A 100 -12.35 -3.65 -4.51
CA ILE A 100 -10.89 -3.82 -4.54
C ILE A 100 -10.38 -4.11 -3.13
N ALA A 101 -9.42 -5.02 -3.06
CA ALA A 101 -8.72 -5.40 -1.85
C ALA A 101 -7.20 -5.29 -2.04
N PHE A 102 -6.53 -4.97 -0.94
CA PHE A 102 -5.08 -4.94 -0.82
C PHE A 102 -4.69 -5.80 0.38
N LEU A 103 -3.75 -6.73 0.18
CA LEU A 103 -3.04 -7.42 1.25
C LEU A 103 -1.67 -6.77 1.40
N LEU A 104 -1.39 -6.28 2.61
CA LEU A 104 -0.18 -5.58 3.00
C LEU A 104 0.54 -6.39 4.08
N GLU A 105 1.81 -6.72 3.85
CA GLU A 105 2.58 -7.59 4.74
C GLU A 105 3.94 -6.98 5.05
N TRP A 106 4.32 -6.91 6.32
CA TRP A 106 5.65 -6.47 6.76
C TRP A 106 6.12 -7.23 7.99
N GLN A 107 7.44 -7.30 8.15
CA GLN A 107 8.07 -7.89 9.33
C GLN A 107 7.94 -6.96 10.54
N ASP A 108 7.43 -7.50 11.63
CA ASP A 108 7.34 -6.87 12.94
C ASP A 108 7.41 -7.94 14.04
N ASN A 109 8.55 -8.02 14.73
CA ASN A 109 8.77 -9.02 15.78
C ASN A 109 7.93 -8.75 17.04
N THR A 110 7.26 -7.61 17.09
CA THR A 110 6.37 -7.20 18.17
C THR A 110 4.94 -7.09 17.66
N LYS A 111 3.99 -7.26 18.58
CA LYS A 111 2.57 -7.06 18.31
C LYS A 111 2.06 -5.95 19.21
N ASN A 112 2.13 -4.71 18.74
CA ASN A 112 1.70 -3.53 19.50
C ASN A 112 0.25 -3.15 19.14
N ASP A 113 -0.70 -3.95 19.63
CA ASP A 113 -2.14 -3.84 19.35
C ASP A 113 -2.98 -3.27 20.52
N ARG A 114 -2.31 -2.63 21.49
CA ARG A 114 -2.94 -2.03 22.66
C ARG A 114 -2.27 -0.71 22.99
N LEU A 115 -3.08 0.23 23.47
CA LEU A 115 -2.59 1.52 23.93
C LEU A 115 -2.65 1.60 25.45
N THR A 116 -1.48 1.78 26.03
CA THR A 116 -1.27 2.20 27.41
C THR A 116 -0.35 3.43 27.41
N PRO A 117 -0.28 4.22 28.50
CA PRO A 117 0.64 5.34 28.58
C PRO A 117 2.07 4.90 28.25
N GLY A 118 2.69 5.54 27.26
CA GLY A 118 4.06 5.25 26.82
C GLY A 118 4.20 4.18 25.73
N THR A 119 3.13 3.50 25.32
CA THR A 119 3.15 2.54 24.20
C THR A 119 2.57 3.16 22.93
N PHE A 120 3.10 2.77 21.78
CA PHE A 120 2.60 3.16 20.46
C PHE A 120 2.01 1.95 19.75
N ARG A 121 1.12 2.19 18.78
CA ARG A 121 0.45 1.13 18.03
C ARG A 121 1.20 0.80 16.76
N ASP A 122 1.06 -0.43 16.30
CA ASP A 122 1.39 -0.76 14.91
C ASP A 122 0.33 -0.22 13.96
N GLY A 123 0.76 0.13 12.75
CA GLY A 123 -0.11 0.67 11.73
C GLY A 123 0.46 0.57 10.33
N VAL A 124 -0.42 0.52 9.34
CA VAL A 124 -0.07 0.63 7.93
C VAL A 124 -1.10 1.51 7.24
N ALA A 125 -0.69 2.28 6.24
CA ALA A 125 -1.58 3.14 5.49
C ALA A 125 -1.34 3.06 3.99
N ILE A 126 -2.44 3.24 3.25
CA ILE A 126 -2.48 3.48 1.81
C ILE A 126 -2.79 4.97 1.60
N GLY A 127 -2.00 5.66 0.79
CA GLY A 127 -2.29 7.01 0.31
C GLY A 127 -2.66 6.99 -1.18
N LEU A 128 -3.70 7.73 -1.55
CA LEU A 128 -4.19 7.85 -2.93
C LEU A 128 -4.45 9.34 -3.21
N PRO A 129 -3.91 9.92 -4.30
CA PRO A 129 -4.20 11.31 -4.63
C PRO A 129 -5.66 11.50 -5.03
N LEU A 130 -6.18 12.68 -4.71
CA LEU A 130 -7.46 13.16 -5.19
C LEU A 130 -7.23 13.98 -6.47
N GLY A 131 -7.70 13.45 -7.60
CA GLY A 131 -7.46 14.01 -8.93
C GLY A 131 -6.14 13.59 -9.56
N ASP A 132 -5.85 14.17 -10.73
CA ASP A 132 -4.71 13.77 -11.58
C ASP A 132 -3.44 14.61 -11.33
N ALA A 133 -3.55 15.66 -10.50
CA ALA A 133 -2.44 16.55 -10.22
C ALA A 133 -1.42 15.92 -9.26
N PRO A 134 -0.12 16.28 -9.37
CA PRO A 134 0.90 15.74 -8.49
C PRO A 134 0.65 16.22 -7.06
N ALA A 135 0.10 15.34 -6.22
CA ALA A 135 0.06 15.54 -4.78
C ALA A 135 1.38 15.10 -4.16
N PHE A 136 1.77 15.70 -3.05
CA PHE A 136 2.92 15.22 -2.30
C PHE A 136 2.54 13.98 -1.46
N PHE A 137 3.34 12.91 -1.52
CA PHE A 137 2.93 11.60 -0.97
C PHE A 137 2.81 11.56 0.56
N CYS A 138 3.53 12.43 1.28
CA CYS A 138 3.43 12.47 2.75
C CYS A 138 2.29 13.40 3.19
N MET A 139 1.05 13.07 2.81
CA MET A 139 -0.20 13.73 3.22
C MET A 139 -0.70 14.88 2.33
N GLY A 140 -0.29 14.95 1.07
CA GLY A 140 -0.76 15.95 0.11
C GLY A 140 -0.04 17.29 0.24
N GLN A 141 -0.56 18.29 -0.47
CA GLN A 141 -0.14 19.69 -0.41
C GLN A 141 -1.34 20.60 -0.71
N LEU A 142 -1.18 21.91 -0.56
CA LEU A 142 -2.25 22.88 -0.83
C LEU A 142 -2.84 22.62 -2.23
N ASP A 143 -4.18 22.56 -2.30
CA ASP A 143 -4.98 22.26 -3.50
C ASP A 143 -4.76 20.88 -4.16
N HIS A 144 -3.91 20.04 -3.57
CA HIS A 144 -3.65 18.67 -4.00
C HIS A 144 -3.77 17.71 -2.83
N TYR A 145 -5.02 17.38 -2.53
CA TYR A 145 -5.38 16.51 -1.42
C TYR A 145 -5.11 15.04 -1.73
N ILE A 146 -4.95 14.25 -0.69
CA ILE A 146 -4.87 12.79 -0.77
C ILE A 146 -5.88 12.16 0.18
N ASN A 147 -6.48 11.05 -0.26
CA ASN A 147 -7.25 10.17 0.58
C ASN A 147 -6.32 9.10 1.16
N ILE A 148 -6.38 8.89 2.48
CA ILE A 148 -5.53 7.97 3.22
C ILE A 148 -6.40 6.95 3.94
N TRP A 149 -6.10 5.68 3.75
CA TRP A 149 -6.68 4.59 4.52
C TRP A 149 -5.66 4.13 5.54
N HIS A 150 -5.92 4.33 6.82
CA HIS A 150 -4.97 4.04 7.89
C HIS A 150 -5.51 2.93 8.79
N TRP A 151 -4.99 1.72 8.62
CA TRP A 151 -5.26 0.61 9.51
C TRP A 151 -4.48 0.75 10.82
N LYS A 152 -5.14 0.44 11.94
CA LYS A 152 -4.59 0.58 13.29
C LYS A 152 -4.77 -0.70 14.09
N ALA A 153 -3.68 -1.24 14.62
CA ALA A 153 -3.69 -2.51 15.34
C ALA A 153 -4.62 -2.52 16.57
N ASP A 154 -4.66 -1.43 17.33
CA ASP A 154 -5.56 -1.31 18.49
C ASP A 154 -7.04 -1.23 18.11
N TRP A 155 -7.37 -0.64 16.95
CA TRP A 155 -8.74 -0.62 16.45
C TRP A 155 -9.19 -2.02 16.02
N GLN A 156 -8.29 -2.78 15.39
CA GLN A 156 -8.52 -4.18 15.05
C GLN A 156 -8.81 -5.01 16.31
N SER A 157 -7.94 -4.94 17.31
CA SER A 157 -8.10 -5.71 18.55
C SER A 157 -9.35 -5.32 19.36
N ASP A 158 -9.76 -4.06 19.32
CA ASP A 158 -11.02 -3.63 19.91
C ASP A 158 -12.25 -4.22 19.20
N ILE A 159 -12.24 -4.29 17.87
CA ILE A 159 -13.30 -4.92 17.08
C ILE A 159 -13.37 -6.42 17.36
N ASP A 160 -12.24 -7.13 17.29
CA ASP A 160 -12.20 -8.58 17.51
C ASP A 160 -12.70 -8.96 18.91
N ARG A 161 -12.27 -8.22 19.94
CA ARG A 161 -12.71 -8.42 21.33
C ARG A 161 -14.22 -8.24 21.50
N ARG A 162 -14.81 -7.28 20.79
CA ARG A 162 -16.27 -7.06 20.83
C ARG A 162 -17.02 -8.17 20.12
N THR A 163 -16.54 -8.61 18.97
CA THR A 163 -17.14 -9.72 18.23
C THR A 163 -17.12 -11.00 19.08
N ALA A 164 -15.99 -11.32 19.71
CA ALA A 164 -15.87 -12.45 20.64
C ALA A 164 -16.85 -12.34 21.82
N LYS A 165 -16.88 -11.20 22.51
CA LYS A 165 -17.83 -10.96 23.62
C LYS A 165 -19.30 -11.05 23.20
N SER A 166 -19.63 -10.62 21.98
CA SER A 166 -21.00 -10.67 21.47
C SER A 166 -21.41 -12.10 21.11
N ALA A 167 -20.46 -12.93 20.67
CA ALA A 167 -20.67 -14.37 20.50
C ALA A 167 -20.89 -15.06 21.86
N GLU A 168 -20.14 -14.67 22.91
CA GLU A 168 -20.29 -15.18 24.28
C GLU A 168 -21.61 -14.73 24.93
N LYS A 169 -21.99 -13.45 24.80
CA LYS A 169 -23.21 -12.86 25.42
C LYS A 169 -24.53 -13.33 24.82
N LYS A 170 -24.52 -14.11 23.73
CA LYS A 170 -25.73 -14.83 23.29
C LYS A 170 -26.16 -15.92 24.28
N VAL A 171 -25.40 -16.17 25.36
CA VAL A 171 -25.66 -17.25 26.32
C VAL A 171 -26.32 -16.81 27.64
N GLU A 172 -26.24 -15.58 28.13
CA GLU A 172 -26.98 -15.23 29.37
C GLU A 172 -27.17 -13.73 29.61
N GLY A 173 -28.30 -13.40 30.24
CA GLY A 173 -28.76 -12.05 30.51
C GLY A 173 -27.88 -11.31 31.52
N GLU A 174 -27.05 -10.39 31.03
CA GLU A 174 -26.16 -9.59 31.88
C GLU A 174 -26.34 -8.07 31.66
N VAL A 175 -26.22 -7.33 32.76
CA VAL A 175 -26.45 -5.89 32.92
C VAL A 175 -25.57 -5.06 31.95
N ARG A 176 -26.19 -4.07 31.30
CA ARG A 176 -25.51 -3.14 30.37
C ARG A 176 -24.52 -2.25 31.12
N ARG A 177 -23.23 -2.60 31.10
CA ARG A 177 -22.15 -1.71 31.57
C ARG A 177 -22.00 -0.56 30.55
N PHE A 178 -21.95 0.69 31.02
CA PHE A 178 -21.75 1.86 30.15
C PHE A 178 -20.42 1.71 29.39
N GLU A 179 -20.49 1.62 28.06
CA GLU A 179 -19.34 1.40 27.19
C GLU A 179 -18.75 2.76 26.79
N VAL A 180 -17.56 3.08 27.31
CA VAL A 180 -16.90 4.38 27.07
C VAL A 180 -16.10 4.40 25.76
N ILE A 181 -15.76 3.23 25.19
CA ILE A 181 -14.99 3.15 23.94
C ILE A 181 -15.97 3.32 22.75
N PRO A 182 -15.74 4.29 21.84
CA PRO A 182 -16.56 4.46 20.65
C PRO A 182 -16.65 3.16 19.82
N ARG A 183 -17.83 2.88 19.27
CA ARG A 183 -18.01 1.75 18.34
C ARG A 183 -17.46 2.13 16.98
N ARG A 184 -16.39 1.44 16.58
CA ARG A 184 -15.75 1.64 15.28
C ARG A 184 -16.36 0.65 14.29
N LYS A 185 -16.76 1.15 13.12
CA LYS A 185 -17.31 0.35 12.03
C LYS A 185 -16.24 -0.43 11.25
N SER A 186 -14.98 -0.05 11.41
CA SER A 186 -13.82 -0.62 10.72
C SER A 186 -12.55 -0.42 11.56
N SER A 187 -11.54 -1.27 11.34
CA SER A 187 -10.18 -1.11 11.88
C SER A 187 -9.33 -0.13 11.06
N VAL A 188 -9.89 0.40 9.96
CA VAL A 188 -9.29 1.41 9.10
C VAL A 188 -9.96 2.75 9.34
N GLU A 189 -9.15 3.78 9.57
CA GLU A 189 -9.60 5.18 9.53
C GLU A 189 -9.47 5.72 8.12
N ASP A 190 -10.56 6.34 7.63
CA ASP A 190 -10.59 7.03 6.35
C ASP A 190 -10.29 8.52 6.56
N LEU A 191 -9.19 9.00 6.00
CA LEU A 191 -8.57 10.30 6.26
C LEU A 191 -8.38 11.10 4.96
N ILE A 192 -8.37 12.42 5.09
CA ILE A 192 -7.93 13.36 4.06
C ILE A 192 -6.67 14.10 4.54
N GLY A 193 -5.72 14.31 3.64
CA GLY A 193 -4.57 15.19 3.86
C GLY A 193 -4.42 16.20 2.73
N GLY A 194 -4.09 17.45 3.06
CA GLY A 194 -3.76 18.54 2.14
C GLY A 194 -2.41 19.17 2.47
N GLY A 195 -1.52 18.42 3.12
CA GLY A 195 -0.26 18.90 3.65
C GLY A 195 0.13 18.24 4.97
N PHE A 196 1.34 18.53 5.41
CA PHE A 196 1.77 18.18 6.77
C PHE A 196 0.86 18.83 7.81
N SER A 197 0.50 18.05 8.83
CA SER A 197 -0.33 18.49 9.96
C SER A 197 -1.78 18.85 9.61
N THR A 198 -2.27 18.52 8.41
CA THR A 198 -3.66 18.77 8.00
C THR A 198 -4.50 17.49 7.90
N LEU A 199 -4.09 16.41 8.57
CA LEU A 199 -4.83 15.15 8.54
C LEU A 199 -6.20 15.33 9.21
N THR A 200 -7.24 15.01 8.46
CA THR A 200 -8.64 15.15 8.91
C THR A 200 -9.37 13.84 8.71
N THR A 201 -9.98 13.32 9.78
CA THR A 201 -10.89 12.17 9.71
C THR A 201 -12.13 12.55 8.93
N LYS A 202 -12.52 11.74 7.93
CA LYS A 202 -13.77 11.95 7.19
C LYS A 202 -14.98 11.74 8.10
N ASP A 203 -16.04 12.50 7.85
CA ASP A 203 -17.30 12.39 8.62
C ASP A 203 -17.92 10.99 8.50
N GLU A 204 -17.93 10.44 7.29
CA GLU A 204 -18.39 9.07 7.04
C GLU A 204 -17.25 8.06 7.14
N GLN A 205 -17.31 7.23 8.18
CA GLN A 205 -16.37 6.13 8.43
C GLN A 205 -16.98 4.75 8.15
N GLY A 206 -16.13 3.75 7.91
CA GLY A 206 -16.52 2.34 7.76
C GLY A 206 -16.76 1.89 6.31
N ARG A 207 -16.51 2.75 5.32
CA ARG A 207 -16.53 2.34 3.92
C ARG A 207 -15.32 1.46 3.57
N VAL A 208 -14.14 1.86 4.03
CA VAL A 208 -12.93 1.04 3.96
C VAL A 208 -12.94 0.07 5.13
N GLN A 209 -12.95 -1.22 4.81
CA GLN A 209 -12.97 -2.31 5.77
C GLN A 209 -11.57 -2.88 5.95
N GLY A 210 -11.19 -3.20 7.19
CA GLY A 210 -9.92 -3.82 7.51
C GLY A 210 -10.08 -5.14 8.24
N LYS A 211 -9.17 -6.08 7.95
CA LYS A 211 -8.97 -7.29 8.75
C LYS A 211 -7.48 -7.59 8.77
N ALA A 212 -6.97 -7.98 9.93
CA ALA A 212 -5.55 -8.28 10.06
C ALA A 212 -5.30 -9.46 10.99
N THR A 213 -4.17 -10.11 10.75
CA THR A 213 -3.58 -11.12 11.63
C THR A 213 -2.10 -10.84 11.81
N TRP A 214 -1.60 -11.13 13.01
CA TRP A 214 -0.17 -11.12 13.31
C TRP A 214 0.24 -12.55 13.60
N LYS A 215 1.24 -13.04 12.88
CA LYS A 215 1.71 -14.42 12.97
C LYS A 215 3.20 -14.46 12.66
N ASP A 216 3.96 -15.19 13.48
CA ASP A 216 5.38 -15.47 13.28
C ASP A 216 6.25 -14.22 13.02
N GLY A 217 5.96 -13.12 13.72
CA GLY A 217 6.69 -11.86 13.55
C GLY A 217 6.33 -11.08 12.29
N MET A 218 5.19 -11.36 11.67
CA MET A 218 4.70 -10.63 10.49
C MET A 218 3.27 -10.16 10.71
N TRP A 219 3.00 -8.93 10.31
CA TRP A 219 1.64 -8.44 10.14
C TRP A 219 1.14 -8.77 8.74
N HIS A 220 -0.10 -9.23 8.65
CA HIS A 220 -0.84 -9.38 7.41
C HIS A 220 -2.13 -8.58 7.52
N VAL A 221 -2.29 -7.55 6.69
CA VAL A 221 -3.40 -6.60 6.77
C VAL A 221 -4.12 -6.55 5.43
N VAL A 222 -5.40 -6.91 5.44
CA VAL A 222 -6.31 -6.69 4.32
C VAL A 222 -7.04 -5.38 4.53
N MET A 223 -6.98 -4.50 3.53
CA MET A 223 -7.87 -3.35 3.39
C MET A 223 -8.68 -3.50 2.11
N ARG A 224 -10.00 -3.29 2.19
CA ARG A 224 -10.89 -3.37 1.03
C ARG A 224 -11.95 -2.30 1.04
N ARG A 225 -12.42 -1.93 -0.15
CA ARG A 225 -13.61 -1.08 -0.33
C ARG A 225 -14.27 -1.31 -1.70
N PRO A 226 -15.52 -0.85 -1.88
CA PRO A 226 -16.13 -0.77 -3.21
C PRO A 226 -15.37 0.20 -4.13
N LEU A 227 -15.29 -0.13 -5.42
CA LEU A 227 -14.71 0.73 -6.48
C LEU A 227 -15.60 1.94 -6.80
N ALA A 228 -16.93 1.76 -6.75
CA ALA A 228 -17.88 2.82 -7.11
C ALA A 228 -17.84 3.97 -6.09
N SER A 229 -17.37 5.16 -6.47
CA SER A 229 -17.43 6.36 -5.64
C SER A 229 -18.89 6.70 -5.33
N ALA A 230 -19.31 6.59 -4.06
CA ALA A 230 -20.73 6.69 -3.68
C ALA A 230 -21.23 8.15 -3.61
N GLY A 231 -20.74 9.03 -4.48
CA GLY A 231 -20.98 10.47 -4.39
C GLY A 231 -20.36 11.14 -3.17
N GLN A 232 -19.48 10.44 -2.43
CA GLN A 232 -18.73 11.03 -1.33
C GLN A 232 -17.67 11.99 -1.88
N GLU A 233 -17.67 13.22 -1.36
CA GLU A 233 -16.58 14.16 -1.61
C GLU A 233 -15.25 13.58 -1.08
N ASN A 234 -14.15 13.92 -1.75
CA ASN A 234 -12.79 13.55 -1.34
C ASN A 234 -12.49 12.04 -1.35
N GLU A 235 -13.09 11.29 -2.28
CA GLU A 235 -12.80 9.87 -2.48
C GLU A 235 -11.86 9.66 -3.68
N ALA A 236 -10.77 8.89 -3.48
CA ALA A 236 -9.87 8.56 -4.58
C ALA A 236 -10.58 7.76 -5.67
N ARG A 237 -10.33 8.08 -6.93
CA ARG A 237 -10.89 7.37 -8.08
C ARG A 237 -10.13 6.06 -8.30
N LEU A 238 -10.81 4.92 -8.19
CA LEU A 238 -10.28 3.59 -8.51
C LEU A 238 -11.21 2.96 -9.53
N GLU A 239 -10.76 2.87 -10.78
CA GLU A 239 -11.56 2.35 -11.89
C GLU A 239 -10.81 1.24 -12.61
N ALA A 240 -11.54 0.16 -12.94
CA ALA A 240 -10.98 -0.91 -13.74
C ALA A 240 -10.48 -0.39 -15.09
N GLY A 241 -9.32 -0.88 -15.52
CA GLY A 241 -8.65 -0.45 -16.75
C GLY A 241 -7.87 0.86 -16.64
N HIS A 242 -7.85 1.52 -15.49
CA HIS A 242 -7.14 2.79 -15.29
C HIS A 242 -5.85 2.62 -14.49
N LEU A 243 -4.91 3.55 -14.74
CA LEU A 243 -3.75 3.76 -13.87
C LEU A 243 -4.12 4.77 -12.79
N GLN A 244 -3.75 4.46 -11.56
CA GLN A 244 -3.83 5.36 -10.43
C GLN A 244 -2.47 5.44 -9.75
N THR A 245 -2.22 6.47 -8.94
CA THR A 245 -1.00 6.53 -8.13
C THR A 245 -1.30 6.10 -6.69
N ILE A 246 -0.37 5.38 -6.05
CA ILE A 246 -0.53 4.85 -4.69
C ILE A 246 0.78 4.96 -3.90
N ALA A 247 0.71 5.31 -2.62
CA ALA A 247 1.84 5.37 -1.71
C ALA A 247 1.51 4.62 -0.42
N PHE A 248 2.54 4.28 0.35
CA PHE A 248 2.38 3.51 1.58
C PHE A 248 3.15 4.10 2.74
N ALA A 249 2.67 3.83 3.94
CA ALA A 249 3.41 4.11 5.16
C ALA A 249 3.19 3.00 6.19
N VAL A 250 4.22 2.73 6.99
CA VAL A 250 4.21 1.72 8.06
C VAL A 250 4.73 2.35 9.34
N TRP A 251 4.07 2.03 10.45
CA TRP A 251 4.44 2.42 11.80
C TRP A 251 4.66 1.18 12.65
N ASN A 252 5.83 1.07 13.27
CA ASN A 252 6.15 0.08 14.28
C ASN A 252 6.05 0.69 15.69
N GLY A 253 5.17 0.13 16.52
CA GLY A 253 4.88 0.62 17.86
C GLY A 253 6.04 0.49 18.83
N GLU A 254 6.80 -0.61 18.75
CA GLU A 254 7.99 -0.86 19.58
C GLU A 254 9.09 0.18 19.32
N ASN A 255 9.32 0.54 18.06
CA ASN A 255 10.22 1.62 17.65
C ASN A 255 9.63 3.02 17.88
N LYS A 256 8.50 3.13 18.59
CA LYS A 256 7.83 4.39 18.95
C LYS A 256 7.43 5.24 17.74
N GLU A 257 7.19 4.61 16.60
CA GLU A 257 6.77 5.30 15.39
C GLU A 257 5.31 5.78 15.54
N ARG A 258 5.07 7.06 15.20
CA ARG A 258 3.73 7.68 15.19
C ARG A 258 3.74 8.96 14.36
N ASN A 259 2.58 9.36 13.86
CA ASN A 259 2.40 10.57 13.05
C ASN A 259 3.37 10.58 11.86
N GLY A 260 4.24 11.59 11.75
CA GLY A 260 5.25 11.68 10.68
C GLY A 260 6.45 10.75 10.83
N GLN A 261 6.67 10.16 12.00
CA GLN A 261 7.78 9.23 12.27
C GLN A 261 7.33 7.84 11.86
N LYS A 262 7.73 7.43 10.65
CA LYS A 262 7.25 6.22 9.97
C LYS A 262 8.18 5.81 8.84
N ALA A 263 8.06 4.56 8.43
CA ALA A 263 8.57 4.09 7.15
C ALA A 263 7.62 4.52 6.03
N VAL A 264 8.15 4.92 4.88
CA VAL A 264 7.36 5.35 3.71
C VAL A 264 7.84 4.67 2.43
N ALA A 265 6.87 4.31 1.59
CA ALA A 265 7.08 4.03 0.17
C ALA A 265 6.49 5.23 -0.61
N PRO A 266 7.25 5.86 -1.53
CA PRO A 266 6.77 7.01 -2.29
C PRO A 266 5.67 6.59 -3.29
N TRP A 267 5.35 7.45 -4.24
CA TRP A 267 4.40 7.14 -5.29
C TRP A 267 4.85 5.99 -6.20
N PHE A 268 4.03 4.96 -6.27
CA PHE A 268 4.05 3.89 -7.27
C PHE A 268 2.83 4.02 -8.18
N GLN A 269 2.89 3.39 -9.35
CA GLN A 269 1.75 3.27 -10.25
C GLN A 269 0.94 2.03 -9.86
N LEU A 270 -0.35 2.21 -9.59
CA LEU A 270 -1.36 1.18 -9.42
C LEU A 270 -2.06 0.95 -10.77
N SER A 271 -1.84 -0.20 -11.37
CA SER A 271 -2.58 -0.64 -12.56
C SER A 271 -3.75 -1.51 -12.14
N ILE A 272 -4.97 -1.03 -12.36
CA ILE A 272 -6.19 -1.79 -12.09
C ILE A 272 -6.58 -2.49 -13.39
N ASP A 273 -6.52 -3.83 -13.39
CA ASP A 273 -6.84 -4.59 -14.60
C ASP A 273 -8.25 -4.28 -15.11
N PRO A 274 -8.48 -4.28 -16.44
CA PRO A 274 -9.84 -4.20 -16.96
C PRO A 274 -10.66 -5.41 -16.49
N VAL A 275 -11.96 -5.22 -16.31
CA VAL A 275 -12.90 -6.33 -16.12
C VAL A 275 -12.90 -7.16 -17.41
N LYS A 276 -12.61 -8.46 -17.27
CA LYS A 276 -12.72 -9.39 -18.39
C LYS A 276 -14.19 -9.79 -18.55
N LEU A 277 -14.77 -9.47 -19.71
CA LEU A 277 -16.10 -9.95 -20.12
C LEU A 277 -16.07 -11.44 -20.42
#